data_AF-A0A961U1S8-F1
#
_entry.id   AF-A0A961U1S8-F1
#
_cell.length_a   1.000
_cell.length_b   1.000
_cell.length_c   1.000
_cell.angle_alpha   90.00
_cell.angle_beta   90.00
_cell.angle_gamma   90.00
#
_symmetry.space_group_name_H-M   'P 1'
#
loop_
_entity.id
_entity.type
_entity.pdbx_description
1 polymer ?
#
loop_
_entity_poly.entity_id
_entity_poly.type
_entity_poly.pdbx_seq_one_letter_code
_entity_poly.pdbx_strand_id
1 'polypeptide(L)'
;MKRLHHFYVATAKFVFVHPQHGIVSVRDPIRISDASQYGLSPLLIYGMTVPGTPIRWTTFSSSDNPQPFRRVLFSAWSQAEGLRGQPDALMVSRHLAQSDPTLETDLATIGVGLDIAGPREKSLPASLRSAQDKARWISSSSRSEASPVDQVITSFSGDALTDHDWRSRDRRRDLGDRELEERIEAWLALPAREPDPSFATEQVWKPGPWLTSWESSIPPDRERYFSHSGIERRTWLLTGQEPRDEMEDEEENFGGGYDNAPEIASNVVACWPNPPKEIAQSLGTTVKALQWFLDDMASLDRSRRF
;
A
#
# COMPACT_ATOMS: atom_id res chain seq x y z
N MET A 1 -0.12 -21.26 -18.55
CA MET A 1 -0.61 -20.02 -17.90
C MET A 1 0.25 -18.86 -18.39
N LYS A 2 -0.34 -17.78 -18.94
CA LYS A 2 0.42 -16.55 -19.28
C LYS A 2 0.83 -15.88 -17.96
N ARG A 3 2.13 -15.63 -17.77
CA ARG A 3 2.65 -14.91 -16.60
C ARG A 3 2.44 -13.42 -16.83
N LEU A 4 1.45 -12.87 -16.16
CA LEU A 4 1.15 -11.44 -16.18
C LEU A 4 1.49 -10.86 -14.82
N HIS A 5 2.19 -9.72 -14.81
CA HIS A 5 2.37 -8.92 -13.61
C HIS A 5 1.72 -7.56 -13.77
N HIS A 6 1.04 -7.09 -12.73
CA HIS A 6 0.65 -5.69 -12.61
C HIS A 6 1.81 -4.90 -12.03
N PHE A 7 2.25 -3.84 -12.70
CA PHE A 7 3.24 -2.90 -12.16
C PHE A 7 2.63 -1.52 -11.99
N TYR A 8 2.88 -0.93 -10.83
CA TYR A 8 2.37 0.38 -10.46
C TYR A 8 3.36 1.12 -9.57
N VAL A 9 3.33 2.44 -9.69
CA VAL A 9 4.01 3.38 -8.80
C VAL A 9 3.01 4.44 -8.37
N ALA A 10 3.12 4.89 -7.14
CA ALA A 10 2.35 6.02 -6.61
C ALA A 10 3.11 6.64 -5.44
N THR A 11 2.69 7.82 -4.99
CA THR A 11 3.06 8.26 -3.64
C THR A 11 2.37 7.36 -2.63
N ALA A 12 3.10 6.89 -1.63
CA ALA A 12 2.58 6.08 -0.55
C ALA A 12 1.51 6.88 0.22
N LYS A 13 0.35 6.27 0.38
CA LYS A 13 -0.84 6.88 1.00
C LYS A 13 -0.79 6.80 2.51
N PHE A 14 -0.17 5.74 3.04
CA PHE A 14 -0.21 5.42 4.46
C PHE A 14 1.15 5.41 5.15
N VAL A 15 2.24 5.58 4.41
CA VAL A 15 3.60 5.43 4.94
C VAL A 15 4.45 6.61 4.52
N PHE A 16 5.15 7.20 5.48
CA PHE A 16 5.96 8.39 5.34
C PHE A 16 7.31 8.20 6.06
N VAL A 17 8.29 9.04 5.76
CA VAL A 17 9.52 9.13 6.54
C VAL A 17 9.52 10.37 7.43
N HIS A 18 9.95 10.21 8.67
CA HIS A 18 10.10 11.26 9.67
C HIS A 18 11.56 11.30 10.16
N PRO A 19 12.18 12.48 10.28
CA PRO A 19 13.59 12.60 10.70
C PRO A 19 13.91 11.94 12.05
N GLN A 20 12.97 11.95 13.00
CA GLN A 20 13.17 11.40 14.34
C GLN A 20 12.62 9.98 14.49
N HIS A 21 11.54 9.65 13.78
CA HIS A 21 10.79 8.39 14.00
C HIS A 21 11.07 7.34 12.92
N GLY A 22 11.89 7.65 11.92
CA GLY A 22 12.11 6.78 10.77
C GLY A 22 10.84 6.61 9.95
N ILE A 23 10.42 5.37 9.69
CA ILE A 23 9.16 5.10 8.97
C ILE A 23 7.97 5.29 9.91
N VAL A 24 7.06 6.18 9.52
CA VAL A 24 5.80 6.43 10.21
C VAL A 24 4.64 5.95 9.36
N SER A 25 3.69 5.24 9.97
CA SER A 25 2.42 4.91 9.33
C SER A 25 1.29 5.80 9.81
N VAL A 26 0.39 6.18 8.92
CA VAL A 26 -0.82 6.93 9.27
C VAL A 26 -2.01 5.98 9.30
N ARG A 27 -2.86 6.07 10.33
CA ARG A 27 -4.07 5.23 10.41
C ARG A 27 -5.08 5.64 9.36
N ASP A 28 -5.50 6.90 9.44
CA ASP A 28 -6.35 7.57 8.45
C ASP A 28 -5.46 8.31 7.45
N PRO A 29 -5.72 8.21 6.13
CA PRO A 29 -4.96 8.93 5.11
C PRO A 29 -4.89 10.44 5.39
N ILE A 30 -3.75 11.03 5.08
CA ILE A 30 -3.49 12.47 5.24
C ILE A 30 -2.95 13.01 3.91
N ARG A 31 -3.29 14.27 3.58
CA ARG A 31 -2.72 14.93 2.40
C ARG A 31 -1.24 15.22 2.63
N ILE A 32 -0.44 15.23 1.58
CA ILE A 32 1.01 15.46 1.67
C ILE A 32 1.30 16.83 2.28
N SER A 33 0.53 17.85 1.91
CA SER A 33 0.64 19.19 2.49
C SER A 33 0.37 19.22 4.00
N ASP A 34 -0.63 18.48 4.48
CA ASP A 34 -0.95 18.41 5.91
C ASP A 34 0.09 17.55 6.67
N ALA A 35 0.54 16.45 6.06
CA ALA A 35 1.59 15.58 6.61
C ALA A 35 2.90 16.34 6.91
N SER A 36 3.24 17.33 6.08
CA SER A 36 4.44 18.16 6.27
C SER A 36 4.43 18.93 7.60
N GLN A 37 3.26 19.26 8.15
CA GLN A 37 3.13 19.94 9.45
C GLN A 37 3.60 19.06 10.60
N TYR A 38 3.57 17.74 10.42
CA TYR A 38 4.07 16.72 11.35
C TYR A 38 5.50 16.26 11.00
N GLY A 39 6.20 16.97 10.12
CA GLY A 39 7.56 16.59 9.67
C GLY A 39 7.60 15.33 8.79
N LEU A 40 6.47 14.88 8.26
CA LEU A 40 6.37 13.69 7.42
C LEU A 40 6.71 14.02 5.97
N SER A 41 7.68 13.29 5.41
CA SER A 41 8.06 13.39 4.00
C SER A 41 7.48 12.20 3.21
N PRO A 42 6.91 12.45 2.01
CA PRO A 42 6.25 11.41 1.23
C PRO A 42 7.26 10.42 0.64
N LEU A 43 6.87 9.14 0.63
CA LEU A 43 7.58 8.06 -0.04
C LEU A 43 6.91 7.72 -1.36
N LEU A 44 7.67 7.23 -2.33
CA LEU A 44 7.12 6.50 -3.47
C LEU A 44 7.02 5.03 -3.11
N ILE A 45 5.89 4.41 -3.44
CA ILE A 45 5.70 2.97 -3.40
C ILE A 45 5.69 2.43 -4.82
N TYR A 46 6.55 1.46 -5.08
CA TYR A 46 6.51 0.65 -6.29
C TYR A 46 5.99 -0.71 -5.90
N GLY A 47 5.09 -1.27 -6.68
CA GLY A 47 4.55 -2.59 -6.40
C GLY A 47 4.36 -3.43 -7.65
N MET A 48 4.48 -4.73 -7.44
CA MET A 48 4.23 -5.74 -8.43
C MET A 48 3.27 -6.78 -7.87
N THR A 49 2.22 -7.09 -8.62
CA THR A 49 1.19 -8.05 -8.18
C THR A 49 0.93 -9.09 -9.25
N VAL A 50 0.77 -10.33 -8.82
CA VAL A 50 0.26 -11.42 -9.66
C VAL A 50 -1.28 -11.31 -9.67
N PRO A 51 -1.89 -11.02 -10.83
CA PRO A 51 -3.32 -10.72 -10.91
C PRO A 51 -4.19 -11.86 -10.40
N GLY A 52 -5.23 -11.52 -9.63
CA GLY A 52 -6.12 -12.51 -9.03
C GLY A 52 -5.54 -13.27 -7.84
N THR A 53 -4.35 -12.91 -7.35
CA THR A 53 -3.75 -13.52 -6.15
C THR A 53 -3.36 -12.45 -5.14
N PRO A 54 -3.17 -12.80 -3.85
CA PRO A 54 -2.60 -11.90 -2.85
C PRO A 54 -1.08 -11.72 -3.00
N ILE A 55 -0.42 -12.42 -3.93
CA ILE A 55 1.02 -12.35 -4.14
C ILE A 55 1.38 -10.96 -4.67
N ARG A 56 2.04 -10.19 -3.81
CA ARG A 56 2.45 -8.83 -4.10
C ARG A 56 3.78 -8.53 -3.47
N TRP A 57 4.68 -7.97 -4.25
CA TRP A 57 5.94 -7.42 -3.80
C TRP A 57 5.87 -5.88 -3.84
N THR A 58 6.51 -5.21 -2.89
CA THR A 58 6.58 -3.75 -2.82
C THR A 58 7.96 -3.28 -2.39
N THR A 59 8.40 -2.15 -2.92
CA THR A 59 9.62 -1.45 -2.48
C THR A 59 9.36 0.06 -2.43
N PHE A 60 10.24 0.80 -1.77
CA PHE A 60 10.06 2.21 -1.49
C PHE A 60 11.26 3.05 -1.92
N SER A 61 11.01 4.32 -2.24
CA SER A 61 12.05 5.32 -2.44
C SER A 61 11.61 6.68 -1.88
N SER A 62 12.55 7.59 -1.67
CA SER A 62 12.20 9.00 -1.49
C SER A 62 11.50 9.52 -2.76
N SER A 63 10.62 10.49 -2.59
CA SER A 63 10.05 11.25 -3.71
C SER A 63 11.08 12.14 -4.41
N ASP A 64 12.12 12.57 -3.69
CA ASP A 64 13.22 13.38 -4.23
C ASP A 64 14.23 12.56 -5.04
N ASN A 65 14.30 11.25 -4.78
CA ASN A 65 15.20 10.33 -5.47
C ASN A 65 14.43 9.07 -5.94
N PRO A 66 13.59 9.19 -7.00
CA PRO A 66 12.86 8.07 -7.55
C PRO A 66 13.79 7.00 -8.12
N GLN A 67 13.46 5.72 -7.90
CA GLN A 67 14.20 4.62 -8.51
C GLN A 67 13.79 4.42 -9.98
N PRO A 68 14.75 4.14 -10.88
CA PRO A 68 14.46 3.74 -12.26
C PRO A 68 13.54 2.51 -12.33
N PHE A 69 12.55 2.52 -13.22
CA PHE A 69 11.62 1.39 -13.35
C PHE A 69 12.34 0.08 -13.65
N ARG A 70 13.32 0.10 -14.56
CA ARG A 70 14.10 -1.08 -14.92
C ARG A 70 14.80 -1.72 -13.73
N ARG A 71 15.42 -0.90 -12.88
CA ARG A 71 16.06 -1.36 -11.64
C ARG A 71 15.05 -1.97 -10.67
N VAL A 72 13.91 -1.32 -10.47
CA VAL A 72 12.83 -1.83 -9.60
C VAL A 72 12.28 -3.16 -10.12
N LEU A 73 12.00 -3.25 -11.43
CA LEU A 73 11.50 -4.46 -12.09
C LEU A 73 12.52 -5.60 -12.00
N PHE A 74 13.80 -5.31 -12.28
CA PHE A 74 14.89 -6.28 -12.14
C PHE A 74 15.01 -6.80 -10.71
N SER A 75 15.01 -5.92 -9.71
CA SER A 75 15.04 -6.31 -8.30
C SER A 75 13.85 -7.17 -7.92
N ALA A 76 12.63 -6.80 -8.35
CA ALA A 76 11.43 -7.58 -8.08
C ALA A 76 11.53 -9.00 -8.65
N TRP A 77 11.92 -9.14 -9.93
CA TRP A 77 12.04 -10.44 -10.57
C TRP A 77 13.22 -11.29 -10.04
N SER A 78 14.25 -10.65 -9.50
CA SER A 78 15.41 -11.34 -8.94
C SER A 78 15.18 -11.82 -7.51
N GLN A 79 14.48 -11.04 -6.68
CA GLN A 79 14.44 -11.23 -5.23
C GLN A 79 13.09 -11.78 -4.74
N ALA A 80 11.98 -11.40 -5.37
CA ALA A 80 10.66 -11.72 -4.85
C ALA A 80 10.23 -13.13 -5.28
N GLU A 81 10.40 -14.11 -4.38
CA GLU A 81 10.19 -15.52 -4.71
C GLU A 81 8.78 -15.81 -5.21
N GLY A 82 7.77 -15.12 -4.67
CA GLY A 82 6.37 -15.31 -5.03
C GLY A 82 6.05 -14.87 -6.46
N LEU A 83 6.81 -13.95 -7.04
CA LEU A 83 6.60 -13.49 -8.42
C LEU A 83 7.07 -14.51 -9.46
N ARG A 84 7.89 -15.49 -9.08
CA ARG A 84 8.45 -16.49 -10.00
C ARG A 84 9.22 -15.88 -11.18
N GLY A 85 9.84 -14.72 -10.94
CA GLY A 85 10.77 -14.08 -11.87
C GLY A 85 10.12 -13.32 -13.02
N GLN A 86 10.79 -13.29 -14.17
CA GLN A 86 10.36 -12.50 -15.32
C GLN A 86 9.01 -13.00 -15.90
N PRO A 87 8.00 -12.10 -16.08
CA PRO A 87 6.71 -12.45 -16.66
C PRO A 87 6.76 -12.56 -18.19
N ASP A 88 5.67 -13.02 -18.80
CA ASP A 88 5.45 -12.92 -20.26
C ASP A 88 4.95 -11.52 -20.64
N ALA A 89 4.21 -10.85 -19.75
CA ALA A 89 3.74 -9.49 -19.94
C ALA A 89 3.66 -8.70 -18.64
N LEU A 90 3.83 -7.38 -18.76
CA LEU A 90 3.72 -6.40 -17.69
C LEU A 90 2.55 -5.48 -18.00
N MET A 91 1.52 -5.46 -17.14
CA MET A 91 0.42 -4.50 -17.26
C MET A 91 0.71 -3.25 -16.45
N VAL A 92 0.57 -2.09 -17.09
CA VAL A 92 0.80 -0.78 -16.48
C VAL A 92 -0.34 0.20 -16.80
N SER A 93 -0.41 1.30 -16.04
CA SER A 93 -1.35 2.37 -16.36
C SER A 93 -0.86 3.17 -17.56
N ARG A 94 -1.78 3.83 -18.26
CA ARG A 94 -1.44 4.76 -19.34
C ARG A 94 -0.47 5.86 -18.88
N HIS A 95 -0.64 6.37 -17.66
CA HIS A 95 0.23 7.41 -17.11
C HIS A 95 1.66 6.92 -16.86
N LEU A 96 1.81 5.68 -16.37
CA LEU A 96 3.11 5.07 -16.15
C LEU A 96 3.82 4.83 -17.49
N ALA A 97 3.14 4.25 -18.47
CA ALA A 97 3.71 4.07 -19.82
C ALA A 97 4.15 5.40 -20.46
N GLN A 98 3.37 6.48 -20.26
CA GLN A 98 3.74 7.81 -20.74
C GLN A 98 4.90 8.46 -20.00
N SER A 99 5.12 8.08 -18.73
CA SER A 99 6.23 8.61 -17.92
C SER A 99 7.60 8.06 -18.33
N ASP A 100 7.62 6.91 -19.01
CA ASP A 100 8.82 6.27 -19.54
C ASP A 100 8.53 5.62 -20.90
N PRO A 101 8.58 6.41 -22.00
CA PRO A 101 8.24 5.91 -23.34
C PRO A 101 9.17 4.83 -23.89
N THR A 102 10.39 4.69 -23.36
CA THR A 102 11.34 3.67 -23.82
C THR A 102 11.14 2.32 -23.13
N LEU A 103 10.30 2.28 -22.08
CA LEU A 103 10.05 1.06 -21.30
C LEU A 103 9.53 -0.10 -22.17
N GLU A 104 8.65 0.19 -23.13
CA GLU A 104 8.10 -0.83 -24.03
C GLU A 104 9.19 -1.51 -24.87
N THR A 105 10.10 -0.71 -25.45
CA THR A 105 11.19 -1.21 -26.29
C THR A 105 12.18 -2.03 -25.48
N ASP A 106 12.49 -1.59 -24.26
CA ASP A 106 13.45 -2.29 -23.40
C ASP A 106 12.86 -3.60 -22.85
N LEU A 107 11.56 -3.62 -22.51
CA LEU A 107 10.86 -4.85 -22.14
C LEU A 107 10.81 -5.83 -23.32
N ALA A 108 10.55 -5.35 -24.54
CA ALA A 108 10.54 -6.19 -25.73
C ALA A 108 11.91 -6.84 -26.00
N THR A 109 13.01 -6.15 -25.69
CA THR A 109 14.38 -6.67 -25.85
C THR A 109 14.62 -7.91 -25.00
N ILE A 110 13.99 -8.00 -23.83
CA ILE A 110 14.06 -9.16 -22.93
C ILE A 110 12.87 -10.12 -23.09
N GLY A 111 12.03 -9.92 -24.11
CA GLY A 111 10.89 -10.78 -24.42
C GLY A 111 9.67 -10.58 -23.51
N VAL A 112 9.54 -9.44 -22.83
CA VAL A 112 8.37 -9.08 -22.02
C VAL A 112 7.46 -8.13 -22.80
N GLY A 113 6.18 -8.46 -22.94
CA GLY A 113 5.20 -7.54 -23.54
C GLY A 113 4.75 -6.45 -22.55
N LEU A 114 4.50 -5.23 -23.03
CA LEU A 114 3.88 -4.16 -22.24
C LEU A 114 2.39 -4.06 -22.56
N ASP A 115 1.54 -4.40 -21.59
CA ASP A 115 0.09 -4.30 -21.70
C ASP A 115 -0.39 -2.98 -21.05
N ILE A 116 -0.91 -2.02 -21.83
CA ILE A 116 -1.44 -0.77 -21.27
C ILE A 116 -2.89 -0.99 -20.83
N ALA A 117 -3.16 -0.80 -19.54
CA ALA A 117 -4.50 -0.94 -18.96
C ALA A 117 -5.51 0.00 -19.64
N GLY A 118 -6.59 -0.58 -20.16
CA GLY A 118 -7.68 0.16 -20.80
C GLY A 118 -8.59 0.88 -19.79
N PRO A 119 -9.50 1.76 -20.25
CA PRO A 119 -10.37 2.55 -19.37
C PRO A 119 -11.32 1.74 -18.48
N ARG A 120 -11.62 0.49 -18.87
CA ARG A 120 -12.49 -0.42 -18.12
C ARG A 120 -11.71 -1.41 -17.25
N GLU A 121 -10.38 -1.36 -17.28
CA GLU A 121 -9.54 -2.24 -16.48
C GLU A 121 -9.55 -1.78 -15.02
N LYS A 122 -10.10 -2.62 -14.14
CA LYS A 122 -10.28 -2.32 -12.71
C LYS A 122 -9.26 -3.05 -11.83
N SER A 123 -8.64 -4.11 -12.33
CA SER A 123 -7.77 -4.98 -11.55
C SER A 123 -6.44 -4.31 -11.22
N LEU A 124 -5.85 -3.54 -12.15
CA LEU A 124 -4.61 -2.80 -11.88
C LEU A 124 -4.78 -1.73 -10.78
N PRO A 125 -5.79 -0.83 -10.82
CA PRO A 125 -6.07 0.07 -9.69
C PRO A 125 -6.41 -0.66 -8.39
N ALA A 126 -7.05 -1.84 -8.46
CA ALA A 126 -7.32 -2.65 -7.28
C ALA A 126 -6.02 -3.21 -6.66
N SER A 127 -5.07 -3.67 -7.49
CA SER A 127 -3.74 -4.11 -7.03
C SER A 127 -2.99 -2.98 -6.32
N LEU A 128 -3.00 -1.76 -6.87
CA LEU A 128 -2.39 -0.59 -6.22
C LEU A 128 -3.06 -0.27 -4.88
N ARG A 129 -4.40 -0.27 -4.81
CA ARG A 129 -5.12 -0.02 -3.54
C ARG A 129 -4.78 -1.06 -2.47
N SER A 130 -4.73 -2.33 -2.87
CA SER A 130 -4.32 -3.43 -1.97
C SER A 130 -2.87 -3.24 -1.49
N ALA A 131 -1.96 -2.80 -2.37
CA ALA A 131 -0.58 -2.50 -2.01
C ALA A 131 -0.46 -1.40 -0.97
N GLN A 132 -1.17 -0.30 -1.20
CA GLN A 132 -1.20 0.86 -0.31
C GLN A 132 -1.73 0.46 1.07
N ASP A 133 -2.87 -0.24 1.12
CA ASP A 133 -3.44 -0.70 2.38
C ASP A 133 -2.50 -1.63 3.14
N LYS A 134 -1.86 -2.59 2.46
CA LYS A 134 -0.97 -3.54 3.14
C LYS A 134 0.37 -2.94 3.56
N ALA A 135 0.87 -1.93 2.86
CA ALA A 135 2.10 -1.24 3.26
C ALA A 135 2.01 -0.65 4.68
N ARG A 136 0.80 -0.21 5.08
CA ARG A 136 0.53 0.26 6.45
C ARG A 136 0.51 -0.87 7.48
N TRP A 137 0.92 -2.09 7.19
CA TRP A 137 1.02 -3.17 8.18
C TRP A 137 2.38 -3.86 8.19
N ILE A 138 3.32 -3.40 7.37
CA ILE A 138 4.68 -3.95 7.31
C ILE A 138 5.41 -3.55 8.59
N SER A 139 5.87 -4.56 9.34
CA SER A 139 6.68 -4.34 10.53
C SER A 139 8.04 -3.75 10.17
N SER A 140 8.53 -2.80 10.96
CA SER A 140 9.89 -2.27 10.81
C SER A 140 10.85 -3.05 11.69
N SER A 141 11.93 -3.57 11.10
CA SER A 141 13.08 -4.09 11.86
C SER A 141 14.00 -2.98 12.33
N SER A 142 13.98 -1.82 11.65
CA SER A 142 14.81 -0.66 11.96
C SER A 142 14.20 0.18 13.08
N ARG A 143 15.01 0.45 14.12
CA ARG A 143 14.65 1.28 15.28
C ARG A 143 15.35 2.63 15.32
N SER A 144 16.13 2.99 14.30
CA SER A 144 17.16 4.01 14.50
C SER A 144 16.61 5.43 14.38
N GLU A 145 16.41 6.04 15.54
CA GLU A 145 16.72 7.45 15.75
C GLU A 145 18.17 7.66 15.21
N ALA A 146 18.36 8.60 14.28
CA ALA A 146 19.64 8.98 13.65
C ALA A 146 20.20 8.16 12.46
N SER A 147 19.51 7.18 11.89
CA SER A 147 19.95 6.61 10.59
C SER A 147 19.68 7.58 9.43
N PRO A 148 20.56 7.65 8.40
CA PRO A 148 20.26 8.39 7.17
C PRO A 148 18.95 7.91 6.53
N VAL A 149 18.16 8.85 6.00
CA VAL A 149 16.84 8.59 5.39
C VAL A 149 16.88 7.46 4.35
N ASP A 150 17.88 7.45 3.47
CA ASP A 150 18.02 6.42 2.44
C ASP A 150 18.24 5.02 3.02
N GLN A 151 18.95 4.91 4.16
CA GLN A 151 19.14 3.62 4.84
C GLN A 151 17.84 3.16 5.48
N VAL A 152 17.08 4.06 6.11
CA VAL A 152 15.76 3.75 6.70
C VAL A 152 14.80 3.23 5.63
N ILE A 153 14.74 3.88 4.47
CA ILE A 153 13.88 3.47 3.35
C ILE A 153 14.34 2.12 2.77
N THR A 154 15.65 1.91 2.66
CA THR A 154 16.23 0.65 2.18
C THR A 154 15.91 -0.51 3.13
N SER A 155 16.09 -0.30 4.45
CA SER A 155 15.73 -1.30 5.47
C SER A 155 14.24 -1.64 5.42
N PHE A 156 13.36 -0.64 5.31
CA PHE A 156 11.92 -0.88 5.22
C PHE A 156 11.52 -1.62 3.93
N SER A 157 12.23 -1.37 2.83
CA SER A 157 12.05 -2.15 1.59
C SER A 157 12.51 -3.61 1.77
N GLY A 158 13.54 -3.87 2.58
CA GLY A 158 13.95 -5.21 2.99
C GLY A 158 12.93 -5.91 3.89
N ASP A 159 12.30 -5.17 4.81
CA ASP A 159 11.20 -5.67 5.64
C ASP A 159 9.98 -6.06 4.77
N ALA A 160 9.67 -5.24 3.76
CA ALA A 160 8.61 -5.52 2.79
C ALA A 160 8.89 -6.79 1.96
N LEU A 161 10.14 -7.02 1.56
CA LEU A 161 10.56 -8.27 0.91
C LEU A 161 10.41 -9.47 1.85
N THR A 162 10.80 -9.32 3.12
CA THR A 162 10.67 -10.38 4.12
C THR A 162 9.20 -10.75 4.36
N ASP A 163 8.30 -9.76 4.47
CA ASP A 163 6.85 -9.99 4.55
C ASP A 163 6.32 -10.68 3.29
N HIS A 164 6.77 -10.27 2.09
CA HIS A 164 6.40 -10.92 0.83
C HIS A 164 6.80 -12.40 0.80
N ASP A 165 8.06 -12.73 1.11
CA ASP A 165 8.56 -14.10 1.06
C ASP A 165 7.90 -14.97 2.12
N TRP A 166 7.70 -14.42 3.33
CA TRP A 166 6.97 -15.10 4.39
C TRP A 166 5.55 -15.45 3.95
N ARG A 167 4.79 -14.49 3.40
CA ARG A 167 3.42 -14.74 2.89
C ARG A 167 3.37 -15.67 1.69
N SER A 168 4.38 -15.63 0.82
CA SER A 168 4.43 -16.51 -0.36
C SER A 168 4.73 -17.96 0.02
N ARG A 169 5.41 -18.18 1.15
CA ARG A 169 5.72 -19.50 1.70
C ARG A 169 4.66 -19.99 2.69
N ASP A 170 4.02 -19.06 3.41
CA ASP A 170 3.00 -19.37 4.39
C ASP A 170 1.71 -19.80 3.68
N ARG A 171 1.56 -21.12 3.53
CA ARG A 171 0.36 -21.78 2.98
C ARG A 171 -0.77 -21.83 4.01
N ARG A 172 -0.91 -20.80 4.85
CA ARG A 172 -2.11 -20.70 5.70
C ARG A 172 -3.31 -20.66 4.76
N ARG A 173 -4.01 -21.79 4.74
CA ARG A 173 -5.26 -22.02 4.02
C ARG A 173 -6.27 -21.06 4.62
N ASP A 174 -6.40 -19.88 4.02
CA ASP A 174 -7.49 -18.99 4.35
C ASP A 174 -8.77 -19.75 3.99
N LEU A 175 -9.48 -20.19 5.04
CA LEU A 175 -10.64 -21.06 4.97
C LEU A 175 -11.74 -20.39 4.13
N GLY A 176 -11.82 -20.66 2.82
CA GLY A 176 -13.01 -20.27 2.06
C GLY A 176 -12.97 -20.34 0.54
N ASP A 177 -11.85 -20.04 -0.12
CA ASP A 177 -11.81 -19.91 -1.59
C ASP A 177 -10.84 -20.90 -2.25
N ARG A 178 -11.38 -22.09 -2.54
CA ARG A 178 -10.63 -23.17 -3.19
C ARG A 178 -10.09 -22.79 -4.58
N GLU A 179 -10.82 -21.96 -5.33
CA GLU A 179 -10.37 -21.53 -6.67
C GLU A 179 -9.16 -20.59 -6.55
N LEU A 180 -9.18 -19.68 -5.57
CA LEU A 180 -8.04 -18.83 -5.26
C LEU A 180 -6.83 -19.66 -4.80
N GLU A 181 -7.02 -20.64 -3.92
CA GLU A 181 -5.96 -21.54 -3.48
C GLU A 181 -5.34 -22.31 -4.66
N GLU A 182 -6.16 -22.94 -5.50
CA GLU A 182 -5.69 -23.67 -6.69
C GLU A 182 -4.91 -22.75 -7.65
N ARG A 183 -5.34 -21.50 -7.82
CA ARG A 183 -4.64 -20.50 -8.62
C ARG A 183 -3.29 -20.08 -8.02
N ILE A 184 -3.23 -19.89 -6.70
CA ILE A 184 -1.98 -19.59 -5.99
C ILE A 184 -1.01 -20.76 -6.12
N GLU A 185 -1.47 -21.99 -5.90
CA GLU A 185 -0.65 -23.20 -6.04
C GLU A 185 -0.14 -23.38 -7.47
N ALA A 186 -1.02 -23.22 -8.46
CA ALA A 186 -0.64 -23.29 -9.88
C ALA A 186 0.41 -22.23 -10.24
N TRP A 187 0.30 -21.02 -9.68
CA TRP A 187 1.28 -19.96 -9.87
C TRP A 187 2.62 -20.30 -9.20
N LEU A 188 2.59 -20.69 -7.93
CA LEU A 188 3.79 -21.02 -7.17
C LEU A 188 4.49 -22.28 -7.68
N ALA A 189 3.80 -23.16 -8.41
CA ALA A 189 4.40 -24.31 -9.09
C ALA A 189 5.19 -23.94 -10.36
N LEU A 190 5.05 -22.72 -10.87
CA LEU A 190 5.80 -22.27 -12.04
C LEU A 190 7.31 -22.19 -11.73
N PRO A 191 8.19 -22.60 -12.67
CA PRO A 191 9.62 -22.45 -12.48
C PRO A 191 10.01 -20.97 -12.44
N ALA A 192 10.95 -20.60 -11.57
CA ALA A 192 11.51 -19.26 -11.56
C ALA A 192 12.19 -18.93 -12.90
N ARG A 193 12.04 -17.71 -13.38
CA ARG A 193 12.74 -17.19 -14.57
C ARG A 193 13.65 -16.05 -14.14
N GLU A 194 14.95 -16.27 -14.19
CA GLU A 194 15.91 -15.21 -13.89
C GLU A 194 15.74 -14.05 -14.88
N PRO A 195 15.70 -12.80 -14.39
CA PRO A 195 15.63 -11.64 -15.27
C PRO A 195 16.97 -11.41 -15.97
N ASP A 196 16.93 -10.90 -17.19
CA ASP A 196 18.14 -10.55 -17.93
C ASP A 196 18.88 -9.38 -17.24
N PRO A 197 20.15 -9.55 -16.81
CA PRO A 197 20.92 -8.49 -16.17
C PRO A 197 21.12 -7.23 -17.02
N SER A 198 21.08 -7.36 -18.36
CA SER A 198 21.23 -6.22 -19.27
C SER A 198 20.05 -5.24 -19.22
N PHE A 199 18.91 -5.67 -18.66
CA PHE A 199 17.72 -4.82 -18.51
C PHE A 199 17.89 -3.73 -17.46
N ALA A 200 18.74 -3.95 -16.44
CA ALA A 200 18.88 -3.05 -15.30
C ALA A 200 19.65 -1.77 -15.68
N THR A 201 18.94 -0.79 -16.25
CA THR A 201 19.51 0.52 -16.59
C THR A 201 19.06 1.62 -15.63
N GLU A 202 19.87 2.67 -15.52
CA GLU A 202 19.63 3.83 -14.65
C GLU A 202 18.78 4.92 -15.32
N GLN A 203 18.00 4.56 -16.35
CA GLN A 203 17.16 5.54 -17.04
C GLN A 203 16.02 6.00 -16.14
N VAL A 204 16.00 7.31 -15.87
CA VAL A 204 15.02 7.95 -14.98
C VAL A 204 13.73 8.24 -15.75
N TRP A 205 12.60 7.85 -15.15
CA TRP A 205 11.25 8.15 -15.63
C TRP A 205 10.78 9.52 -15.12
N LYS A 206 9.73 10.08 -15.71
CA LYS A 206 9.25 11.43 -15.35
C LYS A 206 8.09 11.37 -14.36
N PRO A 207 8.24 11.88 -13.11
CA PRO A 207 7.12 12.01 -12.17
C PRO A 207 5.99 12.88 -12.74
N GLY A 208 4.76 12.61 -12.32
CA GLY A 208 3.61 13.40 -12.72
C GLY A 208 2.50 13.45 -11.66
N PRO A 209 1.50 14.33 -11.84
CA PRO A 209 0.44 14.55 -10.84
C PRO A 209 -0.40 13.31 -10.52
N TRP A 210 -0.37 12.29 -11.39
CA TRP A 210 -1.07 11.03 -11.21
C TRP A 210 -0.55 10.22 -10.01
N LEU A 211 0.69 10.46 -9.55
CA LEU A 211 1.29 9.81 -8.39
C LEU A 211 0.50 10.07 -7.10
N THR A 212 -0.17 11.22 -7.01
CA THR A 212 -0.95 11.66 -5.84
C THR A 212 -2.44 11.74 -6.10
N SER A 213 -2.93 11.05 -7.15
CA SER A 213 -4.37 11.06 -7.55
C SER A 213 -5.34 10.72 -6.41
N TRP A 214 -4.89 9.94 -5.43
CA TRP A 214 -5.65 9.58 -4.23
C TRP A 214 -5.92 10.73 -3.27
N GLU A 215 -5.16 11.84 -3.30
CA GLU A 215 -5.35 12.97 -2.38
C GLU A 215 -6.72 13.65 -2.56
N SER A 216 -7.25 13.60 -3.78
CA SER A 216 -8.53 14.21 -4.14
C SER A 216 -9.73 13.67 -3.35
N SER A 217 -9.63 12.45 -2.82
CA SER A 217 -10.69 11.79 -2.04
C SER A 217 -10.53 11.93 -0.53
N ILE A 218 -9.44 12.53 -0.04
CA ILE A 218 -9.13 12.58 1.40
C ILE A 218 -9.87 13.72 2.11
N PRO A 219 -10.43 13.44 3.31
CA PRO A 219 -11.01 14.46 4.18
C PRO A 219 -10.04 15.58 4.57
N PRO A 220 -10.53 16.73 5.03
CA PRO A 220 -9.69 17.72 5.70
C PRO A 220 -8.98 17.11 6.91
N ASP A 221 -7.76 17.60 7.20
CA ASP A 221 -7.00 17.11 8.32
C ASP A 221 -7.66 17.40 9.68
N ARG A 222 -7.32 16.59 10.67
CA ARG A 222 -7.76 16.69 12.06
C ARG A 222 -6.53 16.63 12.97
N GLU A 223 -6.72 16.98 14.24
CA GLU A 223 -5.68 16.81 15.25
C GLU A 223 -5.19 15.35 15.29
N ARG A 224 -3.87 15.17 15.39
CA ARG A 224 -3.21 13.86 15.40
C ARG A 224 -2.06 13.85 16.39
N TYR A 225 -1.71 12.65 16.85
CA TYR A 225 -0.59 12.41 17.76
C TYR A 225 0.21 11.17 17.33
N PHE A 226 1.49 11.15 17.71
CA PHE A 226 2.37 10.02 17.45
C PHE A 226 2.21 8.96 18.56
N SER A 227 2.16 7.69 18.17
CA SER A 227 2.10 6.55 19.10
C SER A 227 2.98 5.42 18.58
N HIS A 228 3.83 4.86 19.44
CA HIS A 228 4.63 3.70 19.05
C HIS A 228 3.80 2.40 19.15
N SER A 229 3.82 1.57 18.11
CA SER A 229 3.25 0.22 18.14
C SER A 229 4.35 -0.81 18.33
N GLY A 230 4.23 -1.65 19.37
CA GLY A 230 5.11 -2.79 19.58
C GLY A 230 4.91 -3.93 18.57
N ILE A 231 3.75 -4.02 17.92
CA ILE A 231 3.40 -5.09 16.96
C ILE A 231 4.13 -4.85 15.64
N GLU A 232 3.89 -3.69 15.00
CA GLU A 232 4.60 -3.31 13.79
C GLU A 232 5.98 -2.70 14.07
N ARG A 233 6.35 -2.57 15.35
CA ARG A 233 7.65 -2.05 15.84
C ARG A 233 8.00 -0.68 15.26
N ARG A 234 7.01 0.19 15.10
CA ARG A 234 7.15 1.49 14.43
C ARG A 234 6.14 2.50 14.97
N THR A 235 6.38 3.76 14.64
CA THR A 235 5.51 4.87 15.03
C THR A 235 4.32 4.98 14.09
N TRP A 236 3.15 5.21 14.68
CA TRP A 236 1.91 5.53 14.01
C TRP A 236 1.53 6.98 14.28
N LEU A 237 0.98 7.68 13.29
CA LEU A 237 0.29 8.94 13.46
C LEU A 237 -1.22 8.64 13.48
N LEU A 238 -1.82 8.82 14.66
CA LEU A 238 -3.22 8.48 14.96
C LEU A 238 -4.08 9.75 15.00
N THR A 239 -5.33 9.63 14.57
CA THR A 239 -6.30 10.73 14.61
C THR A 239 -6.89 10.89 16.01
N GLY A 240 -6.95 12.12 16.51
CA GLY A 240 -7.50 12.47 17.82
C GLY A 240 -6.47 13.17 18.70
N GLN A 241 -6.82 13.30 19.98
CA GLN A 241 -5.94 13.80 21.02
C GLN A 241 -5.20 12.64 21.67
N GLU A 242 -3.93 12.88 22.02
CA GLU A 242 -3.17 11.94 22.82
C GLU A 242 -3.93 11.66 24.13
N PRO A 243 -4.16 10.38 24.48
CA PRO A 243 -4.76 10.03 25.75
C PRO A 243 -3.93 10.65 26.88
N ARG A 244 -4.57 11.47 27.74
CA ARG A 244 -3.91 11.95 28.96
C ARG A 244 -3.79 10.76 29.91
N ASP A 245 -2.63 10.63 30.56
CA ASP A 245 -2.30 9.61 31.57
C ASP A 245 -3.18 9.72 32.83
N GLU A 246 -4.49 9.54 32.67
CA GLU A 246 -5.47 9.44 33.75
C GLU A 246 -6.15 8.07 33.64
N MET A 247 -5.37 6.98 33.66
CA MET A 247 -5.71 5.64 34.19
C MET A 247 -4.44 4.76 34.11
N GLU A 248 -3.52 4.93 35.07
CA GLU A 248 -2.77 3.76 35.55
C GLU A 248 -3.81 2.78 36.12
N ASP A 249 -3.70 1.50 35.75
CA ASP A 249 -4.59 0.38 36.10
C ASP A 249 -5.75 0.08 35.15
N GLU A 250 -5.46 -0.16 33.86
CA GLU A 250 -6.10 -1.27 33.16
C GLU A 250 -5.02 -2.14 32.50
N GLU A 251 -4.97 -3.40 32.92
CA GLU A 251 -4.15 -4.49 32.41
C GLU A 251 -3.95 -4.38 30.89
N GLU A 252 -2.70 -4.57 30.46
CA GLU A 252 -2.25 -4.80 29.09
C GLU A 252 -3.38 -5.16 28.12
N ASN A 253 -4.02 -4.14 27.52
CA ASN A 253 -4.94 -4.38 26.41
C ASN A 253 -4.10 -4.73 25.18
N PHE A 254 -3.67 -5.99 25.12
CA PHE A 254 -3.25 -6.69 23.91
C PHE A 254 -4.43 -6.70 22.93
N GLY A 255 -4.67 -5.55 22.30
CA GLY A 255 -5.96 -5.32 21.66
C GLY A 255 -6.04 -4.01 20.90
N GLY A 256 -4.96 -3.60 20.24
CA GLY A 256 -5.07 -2.80 19.01
C GLY A 256 -5.71 -3.64 17.89
N GLY A 257 -6.86 -4.25 18.20
CA GLY A 257 -7.59 -5.14 17.32
C GLY A 257 -7.97 -4.37 16.06
N TYR A 258 -7.94 -5.08 14.94
CA TYR A 258 -8.55 -4.63 13.70
C TYR A 258 -9.98 -4.17 14.00
N ASP A 259 -10.15 -2.85 14.11
CA ASP A 259 -11.43 -2.19 14.24
C ASP A 259 -12.18 -2.35 12.92
N ASN A 260 -12.99 -3.41 12.87
CA ASN A 260 -13.80 -3.79 11.72
C ASN A 260 -15.14 -3.06 11.66
N ALA A 261 -15.36 -2.06 12.53
CA ALA A 261 -16.59 -1.28 12.52
C ALA A 261 -16.90 -0.63 11.15
N PRO A 262 -15.92 -0.07 10.40
CA PRO A 262 -16.13 0.40 9.03
C PRO A 262 -16.69 -0.69 8.10
N GLU A 263 -16.10 -1.90 8.16
CA GLU A 263 -16.47 -3.04 7.33
C GLU A 263 -17.88 -3.55 7.67
N ILE A 264 -18.17 -3.71 8.97
CA ILE A 264 -19.51 -4.09 9.45
C ILE A 264 -20.53 -3.03 9.03
N ALA A 265 -20.24 -1.75 9.26
CA ALA A 265 -21.13 -0.66 8.90
C ALA A 265 -21.38 -0.60 7.39
N SER A 266 -20.36 -0.83 6.56
CA SER A 266 -20.49 -0.89 5.10
C SER A 266 -21.45 -1.99 4.67
N ASN A 267 -21.31 -3.19 5.24
CA ASN A 267 -22.22 -4.32 4.97
C ASN A 267 -23.66 -4.03 5.45
N VAL A 268 -23.81 -3.37 6.60
CA VAL A 268 -25.13 -2.99 7.15
C VAL A 268 -25.80 -1.94 6.26
N VAL A 269 -25.08 -0.88 5.89
CA VAL A 269 -25.60 0.21 5.04
C VAL A 269 -25.99 -0.31 3.66
N ALA A 270 -25.24 -1.25 3.08
CA ALA A 270 -25.56 -1.84 1.78
C ALA A 270 -26.92 -2.58 1.76
N CYS A 271 -27.37 -3.08 2.91
CA CYS A 271 -28.63 -3.80 3.08
C CYS A 271 -29.70 -3.00 3.84
N TRP A 272 -29.42 -1.74 4.19
CA TRP A 272 -30.31 -0.93 5.01
C TRP A 272 -31.46 -0.37 4.15
N PRO A 273 -32.71 -0.32 4.67
CA PRO A 273 -33.87 0.12 3.90
C PRO A 273 -33.83 1.62 3.55
N ASN A 274 -33.12 2.43 4.33
CA ASN A 274 -33.04 3.88 4.11
C ASN A 274 -31.81 4.24 3.28
N PRO A 275 -31.91 5.23 2.38
CA PRO A 275 -30.76 5.67 1.59
C PRO A 275 -29.67 6.30 2.48
N PRO A 276 -28.39 6.30 2.05
CA PRO A 276 -27.26 6.84 2.83
C PRO A 276 -27.46 8.28 3.32
N LYS A 277 -28.27 9.08 2.61
CA LYS A 277 -28.63 10.45 3.02
C LYS A 277 -29.41 10.50 4.33
N GLU A 278 -30.39 9.62 4.51
CA GLU A 278 -31.22 9.56 5.71
C GLU A 278 -30.46 8.95 6.89
N ILE A 279 -29.58 7.98 6.61
CA ILE A 279 -28.67 7.41 7.60
C ILE A 279 -27.71 8.50 8.13
N ALA A 280 -27.08 9.26 7.23
CA ALA A 280 -26.19 10.35 7.62
C ALA A 280 -26.92 11.42 8.44
N GLN A 281 -28.15 11.79 8.06
CA GLN A 281 -28.97 12.75 8.79
C GLN A 281 -29.32 12.23 10.20
N SER A 282 -29.67 10.95 10.33
CA SER A 282 -29.98 10.32 11.62
C SER A 282 -28.77 10.28 12.56
N LEU A 283 -27.57 10.09 12.00
CA LEU A 283 -26.30 10.13 12.72
C LEU A 283 -25.77 11.55 12.97
N GLY A 284 -26.48 12.59 12.53
CA GLY A 284 -26.04 13.98 12.63
C GLY A 284 -24.76 14.28 11.83
N THR A 285 -24.44 13.48 10.81
CA THR A 285 -23.23 13.61 9.99
C THR A 285 -23.56 13.96 8.53
N THR A 286 -22.53 14.26 7.73
CA THR A 286 -22.72 14.48 6.29
C THR A 286 -22.65 13.16 5.54
N VAL A 287 -23.34 13.05 4.40
CA VAL A 287 -23.26 11.86 3.53
C VAL A 287 -21.80 11.55 3.15
N LYS A 288 -21.00 12.60 2.91
CA LYS A 288 -19.58 12.47 2.59
C LYS A 288 -18.76 11.91 3.76
N ALA A 289 -19.04 12.35 4.99
CA ALA A 289 -18.37 11.85 6.19
C ALA A 289 -18.79 10.42 6.54
N LEU A 290 -20.07 10.07 6.33
CA LEU A 290 -20.52 8.68 6.42
C LEU A 290 -19.77 7.83 5.39
N GLN A 291 -19.71 8.26 4.13
CA GLN A 291 -19.00 7.51 3.08
C GLN A 291 -17.51 7.32 3.41
N TRP A 292 -16.83 8.35 3.93
CA TRP A 292 -15.45 8.22 4.38
C TRP A 292 -15.27 7.20 5.50
N PHE A 293 -16.24 7.08 6.42
CA PHE A 293 -16.21 6.05 7.44
C PHE A 293 -16.41 4.65 6.86
N LEU A 294 -17.41 4.47 5.98
CA LEU A 294 -17.68 3.17 5.35
C LEU A 294 -16.53 2.66 4.47
N ASP A 295 -15.74 3.58 3.92
CA ASP A 295 -14.58 3.29 3.07
C ASP A 295 -13.26 3.12 3.86
N ASP A 296 -13.31 3.09 5.20
CA ASP A 296 -12.13 3.08 6.10
C ASP A 296 -11.13 4.24 5.82
N MET A 297 -11.67 5.40 5.43
CA MET A 297 -10.90 6.60 5.08
C MET A 297 -10.82 7.62 6.21
N ALA A 298 -11.79 7.62 7.13
CA ALA A 298 -11.75 8.42 8.35
C ALA A 298 -12.71 7.89 9.39
N SER A 299 -12.30 7.93 10.65
CA SER A 299 -13.21 7.69 11.77
C SER A 299 -14.32 8.74 11.86
N LEU A 300 -15.53 8.31 12.24
CA LEU A 300 -16.55 9.24 12.73
C LEU A 300 -16.08 9.89 14.04
N ASP A 301 -16.62 11.08 14.33
CA ASP A 301 -16.40 11.72 15.63
C ASP A 301 -16.80 10.78 16.77
N ARG A 302 -16.04 10.78 17.87
CA ARG A 302 -16.20 9.85 19.00
C ARG A 302 -17.64 9.87 19.53
N SER A 303 -18.24 11.05 19.59
CA SER A 303 -19.64 11.27 20.03
C SER A 303 -20.71 10.68 19.11
N ARG A 304 -20.36 10.34 17.87
CA ARG A 304 -21.26 9.77 16.85
C ARG A 304 -20.93 8.31 16.53
N ARG A 305 -19.77 7.86 17.01
CA ARG A 305 -19.23 6.53 16.76
C ARG A 305 -19.64 5.53 17.84
N PHE A 306 -19.77 6.00 19.08
CA PHE A 306 -20.23 5.25 20.25
C PHE A 306 -21.54 5.85 20.75
#